data_AF-A0A522EBP2-F1
#
_entry.id   AF-A0A522EBP2-F1
#
_cell.length_a   1.000
_cell.length_b   1.000
_cell.length_c   1.000
_cell.angle_alpha   90.00
_cell.angle_beta   90.00
_cell.angle_gamma   90.00
#
_symmetry.space_group_name_H-M   'P 1'
#
loop_
_entity.id
_entity.type
_entity.pdbx_description
1 polymer ?
#
loop_
_entity_poly.entity_id
_entity_poly.type
_entity_poly.pdbx_seq_one_letter_code
_entity_poly.pdbx_strand_id
1 'polypeptide(L)'
;MLEISGANQSIDLTDAATSITGIETIAFSGRGNNRLTLNAQSIIDLGNSSNTLIVDGDAGDTLHLDNVGWNDGGVQDGYDVFTLLGATVKVNMAITIEPPPTYTISDATTAAQVGGFFTDGIDEVIIDFGNIQYNQTGLSGGKIDLTGFGLEDTLAIAQHDGLLDYGTAAYGSARSSYIVERNGQTIFSGGFTYYTTSTIDRVSWQKSASTAKLVSSFRSTQIKSVQITGLPVGLADSQFIFM
;
A
#
# COMPACT_ATOMS: atom_id res chain seq x y z
N MET A 1 24.14 -15.84 -10.99
CA MET A 1 23.71 -14.72 -11.86
C MET A 1 22.87 -15.26 -13.00
N LEU A 2 21.76 -14.60 -13.31
CA LEU A 2 20.91 -14.83 -14.48
C LEU A 2 21.06 -13.63 -15.44
N GLU A 3 21.22 -13.89 -16.72
CA GLU A 3 21.40 -12.86 -17.75
C GLU A 3 20.25 -12.91 -18.76
N ILE A 4 19.67 -11.76 -19.06
CA ILE A 4 18.60 -11.57 -20.03
C ILE A 4 19.18 -10.76 -21.19
N SER A 5 19.50 -11.45 -22.28
CA SER A 5 20.15 -10.87 -23.47
C SER A 5 19.19 -10.54 -24.62
N GLY A 6 17.91 -10.91 -24.47
CA GLY A 6 16.85 -10.58 -25.42
C GLY A 6 16.49 -9.10 -25.40
N ALA A 7 15.79 -8.65 -26.44
CA ALA A 7 15.26 -7.30 -26.52
C ALA A 7 13.79 -7.24 -26.09
N ASN A 8 13.41 -6.21 -25.33
CA ASN A 8 12.03 -5.97 -24.90
C ASN A 8 11.41 -7.18 -24.17
N GLN A 9 12.17 -7.79 -23.27
CA GLN A 9 11.71 -8.94 -22.51
C GLN A 9 10.89 -8.48 -21.31
N SER A 10 9.81 -9.20 -20.99
CA SER A 10 9.06 -9.02 -19.74
C SER A 10 9.17 -10.31 -18.94
N ILE A 11 9.80 -10.23 -17.78
CA ILE A 11 10.02 -11.36 -16.88
C ILE A 11 9.20 -11.10 -15.63
N ASP A 12 8.33 -12.03 -15.31
CA ASP A 12 7.56 -12.01 -14.07
C ASP A 12 7.99 -13.17 -13.19
N LEU A 13 8.48 -12.86 -12.00
CA LEU A 13 8.89 -13.85 -11.01
C LEU A 13 7.96 -13.86 -9.78
N THR A 14 6.87 -13.10 -9.78
CA THR A 14 5.92 -13.02 -8.65
C THR A 14 5.30 -14.38 -8.34
N ASP A 15 5.02 -15.16 -9.39
CA ASP A 15 4.48 -16.52 -9.36
C ASP A 15 5.55 -17.62 -9.43
N ALA A 16 6.83 -17.29 -9.27
CA ALA A 16 7.94 -18.25 -9.33
C ALA A 16 8.01 -19.13 -8.07
N ALA A 17 6.90 -19.76 -7.70
CA ALA A 17 6.89 -20.89 -6.81
C ALA A 17 7.74 -22.00 -7.45
N THR A 18 8.97 -22.16 -6.96
CA THR A 18 9.74 -23.42 -6.86
C THR A 18 10.72 -23.87 -7.96
N SER A 19 10.90 -23.20 -9.12
CA SER A 19 11.81 -23.74 -10.17
C SER A 19 13.15 -23.03 -10.40
N ILE A 20 13.32 -21.77 -9.97
CA ILE A 20 14.57 -21.00 -10.20
C ILE A 20 15.13 -20.58 -8.84
N THR A 21 16.31 -21.10 -8.50
CA THR A 21 16.97 -20.85 -7.21
C THR A 21 18.45 -20.53 -7.38
N GLY A 22 19.09 -19.99 -6.34
CA GLY A 22 20.50 -19.60 -6.33
C GLY A 22 20.80 -18.34 -7.14
N ILE A 23 19.79 -17.51 -7.42
CA ILE A 23 19.98 -16.26 -8.15
C ILE A 23 20.18 -15.10 -7.17
N GLU A 24 21.36 -14.50 -7.26
CA GLU A 24 21.77 -13.32 -6.48
C GLU A 24 21.78 -12.04 -7.33
N THR A 25 21.87 -12.20 -8.65
CA THR A 25 21.94 -11.10 -9.62
C THR A 25 21.13 -11.46 -10.86
N ILE A 26 20.27 -10.55 -11.29
CA ILE A 26 19.63 -10.54 -12.61
C ILE A 26 20.21 -9.35 -13.38
N ALA A 27 20.71 -9.60 -14.59
CA ALA A 27 21.28 -8.56 -15.44
C ALA A 27 20.54 -8.51 -16.79
N PHE A 28 20.02 -7.33 -17.13
CA PHE A 28 19.60 -6.99 -18.48
C PHE A 28 20.83 -6.57 -19.29
N SER A 29 21.28 -7.44 -20.19
CA SER A 29 22.45 -7.20 -21.04
C SER A 29 22.09 -7.04 -22.53
N GLY A 30 20.82 -7.28 -22.86
CA GLY A 30 20.26 -7.12 -24.19
C GLY A 30 20.10 -5.66 -24.62
N ARG A 31 19.63 -5.45 -25.84
CA ARG A 31 19.24 -4.11 -26.34
C ARG A 31 17.74 -3.93 -26.17
N GLY A 32 17.28 -2.73 -25.82
CA GLY A 32 15.84 -2.42 -25.72
C GLY A 32 15.35 -2.44 -24.28
N ASN A 33 14.06 -2.21 -24.10
CA ASN A 33 13.49 -1.87 -22.80
C ASN A 33 12.90 -3.12 -22.14
N ASN A 34 13.59 -3.68 -21.16
CA ASN A 34 13.14 -4.88 -20.47
C ASN A 34 12.36 -4.54 -19.21
N ARG A 35 11.55 -5.49 -18.75
CA ARG A 35 10.76 -5.38 -17.54
C ARG A 35 11.01 -6.58 -16.65
N LEU A 36 11.23 -6.33 -15.37
CA LEU A 36 11.20 -7.35 -14.33
C LEU A 36 10.05 -7.02 -13.35
N THR A 37 9.27 -8.03 -12.98
CA THR A 37 8.25 -7.95 -11.93
C THR A 37 8.66 -8.87 -10.79
N LEU A 38 8.72 -8.32 -9.56
CA LEU A 38 9.13 -9.03 -8.34
C LEU A 38 8.20 -8.70 -7.17
N ASN A 39 7.97 -9.68 -6.31
CA ASN A 39 7.46 -9.47 -4.96
C ASN A 39 8.51 -9.92 -3.92
N ALA A 40 8.38 -9.53 -2.65
CA ALA A 40 9.29 -9.87 -1.57
C ALA A 40 9.44 -11.39 -1.41
N GLN A 41 8.35 -12.16 -1.58
CA GLN A 41 8.39 -13.62 -1.48
C GLN A 41 9.23 -14.23 -2.60
N SER A 42 9.14 -13.74 -3.83
CA SER A 42 9.91 -14.21 -4.98
C SER A 42 11.41 -14.08 -4.74
N ILE A 43 11.87 -13.01 -4.10
CA ILE A 43 13.29 -12.81 -3.75
C ILE A 43 13.74 -13.82 -2.70
N ILE A 44 12.89 -14.14 -1.72
CA ILE A 44 13.17 -15.16 -0.71
C ILE A 44 13.21 -16.56 -1.37
N ASP A 45 12.29 -16.81 -2.30
CA ASP A 45 12.15 -18.10 -2.99
C ASP A 45 13.26 -18.35 -4.02
N LEU A 46 13.92 -17.29 -4.52
CA LEU A 46 15.19 -17.42 -5.24
C LEU A 46 16.27 -18.09 -4.36
N GLY A 47 16.09 -18.15 -3.03
CA GLY A 47 16.82 -19.04 -2.15
C GLY A 47 18.31 -18.72 -2.02
N ASN A 48 18.71 -17.47 -2.24
CA ASN A 48 20.08 -17.05 -1.95
C ASN A 48 20.29 -16.84 -0.44
N SER A 49 21.55 -16.97 0.00
CA SER A 49 21.87 -16.98 1.44
C SER A 49 21.59 -15.67 2.19
N SER A 50 21.32 -14.58 1.46
CA SER A 50 21.16 -13.23 2.00
C SER A 50 19.76 -12.63 1.78
N ASN A 51 18.83 -13.37 1.18
CA ASN A 51 17.53 -12.86 0.69
C ASN A 51 17.68 -11.53 -0.07
N THR A 52 18.79 -11.37 -0.78
CA THR A 52 19.16 -10.13 -1.47
C THR A 52 19.28 -10.39 -2.95
N LEU A 53 18.55 -9.63 -3.76
CA LEU A 53 18.67 -9.66 -5.21
C LEU A 53 19.28 -8.36 -5.71
N ILE A 54 20.26 -8.47 -6.60
CA ILE A 54 20.80 -7.34 -7.36
C ILE A 54 20.16 -7.36 -8.75
N VAL A 55 19.65 -6.21 -9.20
CA VAL A 55 19.08 -6.03 -10.54
C VAL A 55 19.93 -5.01 -11.29
N ASP A 56 20.62 -5.48 -12.32
CA ASP A 56 21.43 -4.67 -13.22
C ASP A 56 20.74 -4.49 -14.58
N GLY A 57 20.92 -3.32 -15.18
CA GLY A 57 20.31 -2.94 -16.45
C GLY A 57 20.69 -1.53 -16.86
N ASP A 58 20.06 -1.02 -17.90
CA ASP A 58 20.31 0.30 -18.44
C ASP A 58 19.04 1.17 -18.54
N ALA A 59 19.23 2.39 -19.07
CA ALA A 59 18.15 3.34 -19.17
C ALA A 59 17.08 2.87 -20.17
N GLY A 60 15.85 2.69 -19.67
CA GLY A 60 14.73 2.14 -20.45
C GLY A 60 14.25 0.80 -19.91
N ASP A 61 15.06 0.11 -19.11
CA ASP A 61 14.62 -1.03 -18.31
C ASP A 61 13.73 -0.56 -17.14
N THR A 62 12.81 -1.44 -16.74
CA THR A 62 11.81 -1.17 -15.71
C THR A 62 11.77 -2.30 -14.68
N LEU A 63 11.63 -1.93 -13.41
CA LEU A 63 11.37 -2.87 -12.33
C LEU A 63 10.04 -2.53 -11.68
N HIS A 64 9.11 -3.48 -11.72
CA HIS A 64 7.86 -3.43 -10.98
C HIS A 64 8.03 -4.17 -9.66
N LEU A 65 7.96 -3.42 -8.57
CA LEU A 65 7.93 -3.96 -7.23
C LEU A 65 6.47 -4.18 -6.86
N ASP A 66 6.04 -5.42 -7.01
CA ASP A 66 4.64 -5.77 -6.95
C ASP A 66 4.10 -5.50 -5.52
N ASN A 67 4.78 -5.90 -4.44
CA ASN A 67 4.27 -5.59 -3.10
C ASN A 67 4.29 -4.09 -2.80
N VAL A 68 3.28 -3.61 -2.06
CA VAL A 68 3.31 -2.26 -1.49
C VAL A 68 4.06 -2.24 -0.15
N GLY A 69 4.60 -1.07 0.21
CA GLY A 69 5.25 -0.87 1.51
C GLY A 69 6.74 -1.22 1.52
N TRP A 70 7.37 -1.37 0.35
CA TRP A 70 8.83 -1.37 0.26
C TRP A 70 9.41 -0.14 0.94
N ASN A 71 10.29 -0.39 1.90
CA ASN A 71 11.07 0.68 2.50
C ASN A 71 12.21 1.04 1.56
N ASP A 72 12.14 2.23 0.96
CA ASP A 72 13.27 2.86 0.26
C ASP A 72 14.36 3.24 1.28
N GLY A 73 15.48 2.51 1.21
CA GLY A 73 16.69 2.73 2.00
C GLY A 73 17.67 3.72 1.35
N GLY A 74 17.27 4.35 0.25
CA GLY A 74 18.07 5.23 -0.58
C GLY A 74 19.15 4.53 -1.39
N VAL A 75 19.99 5.34 -2.04
CA VAL A 75 21.12 4.86 -2.84
C VAL A 75 22.26 4.38 -1.96
N GLN A 76 22.70 3.14 -2.16
CA GLN A 76 23.87 2.54 -1.51
C GLN A 76 24.73 1.82 -2.56
N ASP A 77 26.03 2.12 -2.60
CA ASP A 77 26.98 1.55 -3.54
C ASP A 77 26.57 1.65 -5.03
N GLY A 78 25.81 2.68 -5.39
CA GLY A 78 25.31 2.91 -6.75
C GLY A 78 24.01 2.21 -7.11
N TYR A 79 23.30 1.66 -6.12
CA TYR A 79 22.02 1.00 -6.27
C TYR A 79 20.97 1.63 -5.37
N ASP A 80 19.74 1.80 -5.84
CA ASP A 80 18.59 2.06 -4.98
C ASP A 80 18.26 0.77 -4.20
N VAL A 81 18.11 0.88 -2.88
CA VAL A 81 17.93 -0.28 -2.00
C VAL A 81 16.53 -0.28 -1.42
N PHE A 82 15.75 -1.32 -1.71
CA PHE A 82 14.42 -1.51 -1.14
C PHE A 82 14.40 -2.74 -0.25
N THR A 83 13.70 -2.65 0.89
CA THR A 83 13.53 -3.77 1.81
C THR A 83 12.06 -3.99 2.17
N LEU A 84 11.64 -5.25 2.24
CA LEU A 84 10.29 -5.64 2.66
C LEU A 84 10.27 -7.09 3.14
N LEU A 85 9.63 -7.37 4.28
CA LEU A 85 9.43 -8.72 4.82
C LEU A 85 10.71 -9.59 4.91
N GLY A 86 11.88 -8.97 5.08
CA GLY A 86 13.18 -9.65 5.12
C GLY A 86 13.83 -9.92 3.75
N ALA A 87 13.16 -9.55 2.66
CA ALA A 87 13.75 -9.46 1.33
C ALA A 87 14.44 -8.10 1.14
N THR A 88 15.53 -8.10 0.38
CA THR A 88 16.23 -6.89 -0.07
C THR A 88 16.39 -6.94 -1.58
N VAL A 89 16.11 -5.84 -2.26
CA VAL A 89 16.45 -5.65 -3.67
C VAL A 89 17.34 -4.43 -3.82
N LYS A 90 18.43 -4.59 -4.57
CA LYS A 90 19.35 -3.53 -4.96
C LYS A 90 19.22 -3.31 -6.45
N VAL A 91 18.80 -2.13 -6.85
CA VAL A 91 18.42 -1.83 -8.24
C VAL A 91 19.38 -0.81 -8.80
N ASN A 92 19.97 -1.10 -9.96
CA ASN A 92 20.83 -0.16 -10.65
C ASN A 92 20.05 1.13 -10.93
N MET A 93 20.63 2.28 -10.61
CA MET A 93 19.95 3.59 -10.72
C MET A 93 19.52 3.97 -12.14
N ALA A 94 20.01 3.27 -13.17
CA ALA A 94 19.55 3.47 -14.55
C ALA A 94 18.16 2.86 -14.82
N ILE A 95 17.74 1.88 -14.01
CA ILE A 95 16.45 1.20 -14.14
C ILE A 95 15.35 2.09 -13.53
N THR A 96 14.23 2.21 -14.23
CA THR A 96 13.06 2.92 -13.70
C THR A 96 12.26 1.99 -12.78
N ILE A 97 12.04 2.40 -11.53
CA ILE A 97 11.09 1.69 -10.65
C ILE A 97 9.68 2.13 -11.01
N GLU A 98 8.82 1.16 -11.30
CA GLU A 98 7.40 1.41 -11.53
C GLU A 98 6.59 1.09 -10.26
N PRO A 99 5.76 2.04 -9.79
CA PRO A 99 4.83 1.78 -8.71
C PRO A 99 3.66 0.89 -9.20
N PRO A 100 2.93 0.25 -8.27
CA PRO A 100 1.66 -0.39 -8.60
C PRO A 100 0.68 0.62 -9.23
N PRO A 101 -0.26 0.18 -10.09
CA PRO A 101 -1.37 1.00 -10.52
C PRO A 101 -2.12 1.56 -9.30
N THR A 102 -2.53 2.82 -9.35
CA THR A 102 -3.28 3.48 -8.27
C THR A 102 -4.67 3.91 -8.75
N TYR A 103 -5.69 3.70 -7.91
CA TYR A 103 -7.04 4.20 -8.13
C TYR A 103 -7.56 4.96 -6.90
N THR A 104 -7.94 6.21 -7.09
CA THR A 104 -8.45 7.07 -6.02
C THR A 104 -9.98 7.06 -5.97
N ILE A 105 -10.51 6.71 -4.81
CA ILE A 105 -11.91 6.85 -4.44
C ILE A 105 -12.07 8.16 -3.67
N SER A 106 -12.75 9.13 -4.28
CA SER A 106 -13.02 10.43 -3.68
C SER A 106 -14.50 10.79 -3.59
N ASP A 107 -15.37 10.05 -4.27
CA ASP A 107 -16.81 10.22 -4.19
C ASP A 107 -17.57 8.92 -4.51
N ALA A 108 -18.90 9.02 -4.55
CA ALA A 108 -19.77 7.90 -4.90
C ALA A 108 -19.59 7.40 -6.34
N THR A 109 -19.17 8.27 -7.27
CA THR A 109 -18.95 7.92 -8.67
C THR A 109 -17.71 7.06 -8.82
N THR A 110 -16.58 7.50 -8.24
CA THR A 110 -15.32 6.75 -8.27
C THR A 110 -15.45 5.44 -7.49
N ALA A 111 -16.15 5.46 -6.35
CA ALA A 111 -16.42 4.25 -5.56
C ALA A 111 -17.23 3.21 -6.33
N ALA A 112 -18.15 3.63 -7.20
CA ALA A 112 -18.96 2.72 -8.01
C ALA A 112 -18.18 2.05 -9.15
N GLN A 113 -17.01 2.58 -9.51
CA GLN A 113 -16.21 2.14 -10.66
C GLN A 113 -14.96 1.34 -10.26
N VAL A 114 -14.56 1.35 -8.98
CA VAL A 114 -13.32 0.70 -8.50
C VAL A 114 -13.25 -0.79 -8.84
N GLY A 115 -14.38 -1.51 -8.89
CA GLY A 115 -14.38 -2.93 -9.25
C GLY A 115 -13.83 -3.21 -10.67
N GLY A 116 -13.87 -2.22 -11.58
CA GLY A 116 -13.31 -2.34 -12.93
C GLY A 116 -11.83 -1.97 -13.04
N PHE A 117 -11.20 -1.55 -11.93
CA PHE A 117 -9.79 -1.20 -11.88
C PHE A 117 -8.90 -2.40 -11.55
N PHE A 118 -9.40 -3.34 -10.75
CA PHE A 118 -8.61 -4.49 -10.29
C PHE A 118 -8.09 -5.35 -11.44
N THR A 119 -6.85 -5.77 -11.31
CA THR A 119 -6.12 -6.68 -12.19
C THR A 119 -5.77 -7.97 -11.44
N ASP A 120 -5.09 -8.90 -12.11
CA ASP A 120 -4.52 -10.08 -11.43
C ASP A 120 -3.20 -9.75 -10.71
N GLY A 121 -2.63 -8.56 -10.93
CA GLY A 121 -1.41 -8.06 -10.28
C GLY A 121 -1.73 -7.22 -9.05
N ILE A 122 -0.71 -6.52 -8.52
CA ILE A 122 -0.89 -5.71 -7.31
C ILE A 122 -1.38 -4.32 -7.65
N ASP A 123 -2.51 -3.96 -7.04
CA ASP A 123 -3.17 -2.69 -7.20
C ASP A 123 -3.19 -1.88 -5.88
N GLU A 124 -3.16 -0.56 -6.00
CA GLU A 124 -3.34 0.37 -4.89
C GLU A 124 -4.68 1.11 -5.01
N VAL A 125 -5.49 1.03 -3.96
CA VAL A 125 -6.70 1.84 -3.83
C VAL A 125 -6.46 2.90 -2.76
N ILE A 126 -6.57 4.16 -3.15
CA ILE A 126 -6.53 5.30 -2.23
C ILE A 126 -7.95 5.75 -1.94
N ILE A 127 -8.31 5.88 -0.67
CA ILE A 127 -9.52 6.59 -0.24
C ILE A 127 -9.11 8.00 0.17
N ASP A 128 -9.61 9.01 -0.54
CA ASP A 128 -9.35 10.42 -0.27
C ASP A 128 -10.63 11.24 -0.48
N PHE A 129 -11.28 11.62 0.61
CA PHE A 129 -12.51 12.41 0.56
C PHE A 129 -12.26 13.91 0.69
N GLY A 130 -11.01 14.39 0.64
CA GLY A 130 -10.69 15.81 0.64
C GLY A 130 -11.22 16.55 1.88
N ASN A 131 -11.02 15.97 3.06
CA ASN A 131 -11.46 16.48 4.37
C ASN A 131 -12.99 16.54 4.55
N ILE A 132 -13.77 15.89 3.69
CA ILE A 132 -15.23 15.84 3.81
C ILE A 132 -15.64 14.76 4.82
N GLN A 133 -16.70 15.00 5.61
CA GLN A 133 -17.23 13.96 6.49
C GLN A 133 -17.66 12.73 5.68
N TYR A 134 -17.42 11.53 6.20
CA TYR A 134 -17.88 10.29 5.58
C TYR A 134 -19.41 10.18 5.34
N ASN A 135 -20.24 11.06 5.92
CA ASN A 135 -21.69 11.14 5.65
C ASN A 135 -22.05 12.10 4.51
N GLN A 136 -21.10 12.90 4.05
CA GLN A 136 -21.26 13.94 3.03
C GLN A 136 -20.73 13.50 1.66
N THR A 137 -20.06 12.35 1.59
CA THR A 137 -19.48 11.78 0.35
C THR A 137 -20.51 11.30 -0.68
N GLY A 138 -21.79 11.24 -0.29
CA GLY A 138 -22.86 10.75 -1.17
C GLY A 138 -22.85 9.23 -1.40
N LEU A 139 -22.00 8.47 -0.71
CA LEU A 139 -21.90 7.00 -0.86
C LEU A 139 -23.24 6.31 -0.58
N SER A 140 -23.76 5.60 -1.57
CA SER A 140 -25.00 4.82 -1.44
C SER A 140 -24.85 3.76 -0.35
N GLY A 141 -25.70 3.82 0.68
CA GLY A 141 -25.64 2.91 1.84
C GLY A 141 -24.39 3.08 2.73
N GLY A 142 -23.52 4.08 2.47
CA GLY A 142 -22.26 4.25 3.19
C GLY A 142 -21.29 3.08 2.99
N LYS A 143 -21.25 2.52 1.78
CA LYS A 143 -20.46 1.33 1.44
C LYS A 143 -19.50 1.60 0.27
N ILE A 144 -18.29 1.07 0.36
CA ILE A 144 -17.34 0.90 -0.75
C ILE A 144 -17.21 -0.60 -0.98
N ASP A 145 -17.40 -1.05 -2.22
CA ASP A 145 -17.26 -2.45 -2.60
C ASP A 145 -15.96 -2.65 -3.36
N LEU A 146 -15.00 -3.32 -2.72
CA LEU A 146 -13.70 -3.67 -3.28
C LEU A 146 -13.69 -5.13 -3.74
N THR A 147 -14.82 -5.67 -4.21
CA THR A 147 -14.82 -7.00 -4.83
C THR A 147 -13.85 -7.00 -6.02
N GLY A 148 -12.84 -7.86 -5.97
CA GLY A 148 -11.71 -7.89 -6.90
C GLY A 148 -10.37 -7.58 -6.24
N PHE A 149 -10.39 -6.95 -5.05
CA PHE A 149 -9.19 -6.65 -4.27
C PHE A 149 -8.45 -7.93 -3.87
N GLY A 150 -7.18 -8.02 -4.25
CA GLY A 150 -6.27 -9.13 -4.00
C GLY A 150 -5.68 -9.15 -2.59
N LEU A 151 -5.04 -10.25 -2.22
CA LEU A 151 -4.33 -10.37 -0.93
C LEU A 151 -3.09 -9.48 -0.86
N GLU A 152 -2.61 -9.08 -2.03
CA GLU A 152 -1.39 -8.34 -2.21
C GLU A 152 -1.64 -6.84 -2.44
N ASP A 153 -2.88 -6.47 -2.78
CA ASP A 153 -3.33 -5.09 -2.96
C ASP A 153 -3.25 -4.28 -1.68
N THR A 154 -3.06 -2.97 -1.83
CA THR A 154 -3.08 -2.03 -0.71
C THR A 154 -4.28 -1.14 -0.72
N LEU A 155 -4.84 -0.97 0.48
CA LEU A 155 -5.84 0.03 0.78
C LEU A 155 -5.18 1.15 1.58
N ALA A 156 -4.95 2.26 0.91
CA ALA A 156 -4.49 3.48 1.51
C ALA A 156 -5.66 4.41 1.84
N ILE A 157 -5.57 5.09 2.99
CA ILE A 157 -6.49 6.14 3.40
C ILE A 157 -5.68 7.42 3.49
N ALA A 158 -6.10 8.47 2.78
CA ALA A 158 -5.45 9.77 2.87
C ALA A 158 -5.56 10.30 4.30
N GLN A 159 -4.45 10.81 4.82
CA GLN A 159 -4.45 11.59 6.05
C GLN A 159 -5.35 12.80 5.88
N HIS A 160 -5.89 13.27 6.99
CA HIS A 160 -6.74 14.46 7.07
C HIS A 160 -8.17 14.30 6.51
N ASP A 161 -8.58 13.09 6.17
CA ASP A 161 -9.95 12.80 5.77
C ASP A 161 -10.97 12.95 6.91
N GLY A 162 -12.27 13.04 6.58
CA GLY A 162 -13.31 12.92 7.60
C GLY A 162 -13.50 14.13 8.55
N LEU A 163 -13.07 15.33 8.13
CA LEU A 163 -12.94 16.61 8.88
C LEU A 163 -11.69 16.77 9.73
N LEU A 164 -10.62 16.03 9.42
CA LEU A 164 -9.42 16.10 10.22
C LEU A 164 -8.40 17.07 9.61
N ASP A 165 -8.44 18.36 9.94
CA ASP A 165 -7.53 19.33 9.32
C ASP A 165 -6.02 19.08 9.59
N TYR A 166 -5.70 18.31 10.63
CA TYR A 166 -4.33 17.95 11.04
C TYR A 166 -4.33 16.60 11.74
N GLY A 167 -3.35 15.74 11.48
CA GLY A 167 -3.22 14.48 12.18
C GLY A 167 -1.97 13.71 11.78
N THR A 168 -1.67 12.66 12.53
CA THR A 168 -0.63 11.71 12.16
C THR A 168 -1.12 10.33 12.56
N ALA A 169 -1.00 9.38 11.64
CA ALA A 169 -1.45 8.02 11.86
C ALA A 169 -0.62 7.32 12.94
N ALA A 170 -1.32 6.64 13.86
CA ALA A 170 -0.72 5.82 14.90
C ALA A 170 -0.89 4.33 14.58
N TYR A 171 0.24 3.66 14.36
CA TYR A 171 0.35 2.23 14.05
C TYR A 171 0.70 1.41 15.30
N GLY A 172 0.03 1.68 16.42
CA GLY A 172 0.35 1.05 17.72
C GLY A 172 0.20 -0.48 17.73
N SER A 173 0.39 -1.10 18.90
CA SER A 173 0.35 -2.57 19.07
C SER A 173 -0.96 -3.25 18.65
N ALA A 174 -2.03 -2.49 18.42
CA ALA A 174 -3.33 -2.96 17.93
C ALA A 174 -3.51 -2.74 16.41
N ARG A 175 -2.43 -2.59 15.64
CA ARG A 175 -2.49 -2.33 14.18
C ARG A 175 -3.37 -3.35 13.44
N SER A 176 -3.34 -4.62 13.83
CA SER A 176 -4.20 -5.67 13.24
C SER A 176 -5.70 -5.53 13.53
N SER A 177 -6.09 -4.52 14.30
CA SER A 177 -7.48 -4.18 14.64
C SER A 177 -7.88 -2.79 14.12
N TYR A 178 -6.95 -1.83 14.16
CA TYR A 178 -7.19 -0.49 13.65
C TYR A 178 -5.90 0.31 13.43
N ILE A 179 -5.97 1.27 12.51
CA ILE A 179 -5.06 2.41 12.41
C ILE A 179 -5.90 3.65 12.67
N VAL A 180 -5.32 4.60 13.39
CA VAL A 180 -6.04 5.78 13.86
C VAL A 180 -5.23 7.04 13.64
N GLU A 181 -5.87 8.05 13.12
CA GLU A 181 -5.37 9.42 13.02
C GLU A 181 -6.12 10.28 14.05
N ARG A 182 -5.43 11.17 14.77
CA ARG A 182 -6.04 11.99 15.81
C ARG A 182 -5.54 13.42 15.76
N ASN A 183 -6.46 14.36 15.86
CA ASN A 183 -6.19 15.73 16.26
C ASN A 183 -6.67 15.91 17.69
N GLY A 184 -5.82 16.43 18.58
CA GLY A 184 -6.20 16.74 19.96
C GLY A 184 -6.02 18.22 20.21
N GLN A 185 -7.11 18.97 20.38
CA GLN A 185 -7.03 20.36 20.81
C GLN A 185 -7.31 20.45 22.32
N THR A 186 -6.36 20.99 23.06
CA THR A 186 -6.53 21.35 24.48
C THR A 186 -7.08 22.76 24.56
N ILE A 187 -8.33 22.91 25.02
CA ILE A 187 -8.95 24.23 25.18
C ILE A 187 -8.87 24.65 26.65
N PHE A 188 -8.34 25.85 26.90
CA PHE A 188 -8.33 26.47 28.22
C PHE A 188 -9.60 27.30 28.42
N SER A 189 -10.50 26.84 29.29
CA SER A 189 -11.63 27.64 29.77
C SER A 189 -11.29 28.15 31.17
N GLY A 190 -11.38 29.47 31.37
CA GLY A 190 -10.93 30.19 32.57
C GLY A 190 -11.35 29.50 33.87
N GLY A 191 -10.35 29.14 34.68
CA GLY A 191 -10.54 28.45 35.95
C GLY A 191 -9.80 27.13 35.99
N PHE A 192 -10.45 26.00 35.74
CA PHE A 192 -9.89 24.68 36.07
C PHE A 192 -10.43 23.51 35.23
N THR A 193 -10.91 23.74 33.99
CA THR A 193 -11.49 22.64 33.18
C THR A 193 -10.75 22.46 31.86
N TYR A 194 -10.10 21.29 31.74
CA TYR A 194 -9.46 20.81 30.52
C TYR A 194 -10.47 19.97 29.73
N TYR A 195 -10.83 20.42 28.53
CA TYR A 195 -11.48 19.56 27.55
C TYR A 195 -10.49 19.33 26.41
N THR A 196 -10.10 18.08 26.21
CA THR A 196 -9.50 17.63 24.95
C THR A 196 -10.64 17.33 23.99
N THR A 197 -10.81 18.20 22.99
CA THR A 197 -11.66 17.84 21.85
C THR A 197 -10.79 17.08 20.87
N SER A 198 -11.12 15.82 20.61
CA SER A 198 -10.48 15.06 19.54
C SER A 198 -11.44 14.83 18.39
N THR A 199 -10.97 15.15 17.18
CA THR A 199 -11.43 14.53 15.95
C THR A 199 -10.54 13.30 15.71
N ILE A 200 -11.16 12.22 15.27
CA ILE A 200 -10.47 10.95 15.04
C ILE A 200 -11.01 10.34 13.77
N ASP A 201 -10.09 9.98 12.90
CA ASP A 201 -10.33 9.07 11.79
C ASP A 201 -9.68 7.73 12.08
N ARG A 202 -10.43 6.66 11.80
CA ARG A 202 -9.99 5.31 12.11
C ARG A 202 -10.47 4.35 11.05
N VAL A 203 -9.53 3.62 10.45
CA VAL A 203 -9.83 2.36 9.77
C VAL A 203 -9.73 1.25 10.80
N SER A 204 -10.80 0.47 10.95
CA SER A 204 -10.82 -0.71 11.82
C SER A 204 -11.20 -1.93 11.01
N TRP A 205 -10.52 -3.04 11.25
CA TRP A 205 -10.76 -4.32 10.62
C TRP A 205 -10.41 -5.44 11.60
N GLN A 206 -10.77 -6.67 11.25
CA GLN A 206 -10.19 -7.83 11.92
C GLN A 206 -9.24 -8.47 10.91
N LYS A 207 -8.10 -8.96 11.39
CA LYS A 207 -7.18 -9.74 10.54
C LYS A 207 -7.97 -10.83 9.81
N SER A 208 -7.80 -10.90 8.49
CA SER A 208 -8.50 -11.83 7.61
C SER A 208 -10.03 -11.62 7.45
N ALA A 209 -10.59 -10.49 7.89
CA ALA A 209 -12.00 -10.18 7.64
C ALA A 209 -12.22 -9.64 6.22
N SER A 210 -13.38 -9.99 5.63
CA SER A 210 -13.80 -9.49 4.33
C SER A 210 -14.39 -8.06 4.36
N THR A 211 -14.32 -7.42 5.52
CA THR A 211 -14.85 -6.07 5.72
C THR A 211 -13.96 -5.25 6.64
N ALA A 212 -13.83 -3.97 6.31
CA ALA A 212 -13.25 -2.95 7.17
C ALA A 212 -14.27 -1.82 7.39
N LYS A 213 -14.00 -0.95 8.36
CA LYS A 213 -14.87 0.18 8.69
C LYS A 213 -14.04 1.42 8.90
N LEU A 214 -14.28 2.43 8.07
CA LEU A 214 -13.80 3.79 8.27
C LEU A 214 -14.76 4.51 9.21
N VAL A 215 -14.24 5.19 10.21
CA VAL A 215 -15.02 5.89 11.22
C VAL A 215 -14.42 7.27 11.44
N SER A 216 -15.27 8.29 11.33
CA SER A 216 -14.98 9.65 11.79
C SER A 216 -15.76 9.93 13.07
N SER A 217 -15.09 10.52 14.06
CA SER A 217 -15.69 10.89 15.34
C SER A 217 -15.20 12.24 15.85
N PHE A 218 -16.05 12.92 16.63
CA PHE A 218 -15.75 14.20 17.26
C PHE A 218 -16.17 14.17 18.73
N ARG A 219 -15.29 14.58 19.64
CA ARG A 219 -15.57 14.62 21.10
C ARG A 219 -16.16 13.30 21.60
N SER A 220 -15.56 12.18 21.18
CA SER A 220 -15.98 10.81 21.50
C SER A 220 -17.34 10.37 20.93
N THR A 221 -18.00 11.20 20.13
CA THR A 221 -19.25 10.85 19.43
C THR A 221 -18.91 10.39 18.02
N GLN A 222 -19.30 9.17 17.66
CA GLN A 222 -19.23 8.71 16.28
C GLN A 222 -20.15 9.58 15.42
N ILE A 223 -19.59 10.24 14.41
CA ILE A 223 -20.38 11.09 13.50
C ILE A 223 -20.84 10.26 12.31
N LYS A 224 -19.96 9.43 11.73
CA LYS A 224 -20.32 8.51 10.64
C LYS A 224 -19.32 7.36 10.49
N SER A 225 -19.70 6.39 9.68
CA SER A 225 -18.80 5.39 9.13
C SER A 225 -19.07 5.08 7.66
N VAL A 226 -18.02 4.69 6.95
CA VAL A 226 -18.09 3.96 5.67
C VAL A 226 -17.72 2.50 5.94
N GLN A 227 -18.50 1.58 5.38
CA GLN A 227 -18.16 0.16 5.36
C GLN A 227 -17.39 -0.15 4.08
N ILE A 228 -16.23 -0.77 4.22
CA ILE A 228 -15.47 -1.35 3.11
C ILE A 228 -15.81 -2.85 3.09
N THR A 229 -16.16 -3.38 1.93
CA THR A 229 -16.43 -4.81 1.75
C THR A 229 -15.69 -5.37 0.54
N GLY A 230 -15.81 -6.67 0.32
CA GLY A 230 -15.20 -7.33 -0.85
C GLY A 230 -13.72 -7.63 -0.65
N LEU A 231 -13.18 -7.34 0.54
CA LEU A 231 -11.81 -7.66 0.91
C LEU A 231 -11.64 -9.19 0.96
N PRO A 232 -10.46 -9.71 0.56
CA PRO A 232 -10.19 -11.14 0.59
C PRO A 232 -9.94 -11.62 2.03
N VAL A 233 -10.32 -12.87 2.28
CA VAL A 233 -9.99 -13.54 3.55
C VAL A 233 -8.50 -13.85 3.56
N GLY A 234 -7.81 -13.45 4.63
CA GLY A 234 -6.35 -13.64 4.77
C GLY A 234 -5.54 -12.35 4.64
N LEU A 235 -6.20 -11.23 4.32
CA LEU A 235 -5.52 -9.94 4.15
C LEU A 235 -4.70 -9.56 5.38
N ALA A 236 -3.42 -9.25 5.14
CA ALA A 236 -2.49 -8.83 6.18
C ALA A 236 -2.81 -7.40 6.66
N ASP A 237 -2.48 -7.10 7.92
CA ASP A 237 -2.64 -5.75 8.47
C ASP A 237 -1.66 -4.75 7.84
N SER A 238 -0.61 -5.24 7.16
CA SER A 238 0.29 -4.44 6.34
C SER A 238 -0.39 -3.75 5.16
N GLN A 239 -1.48 -4.31 4.64
CA GLN A 239 -2.20 -3.81 3.47
C GLN A 239 -3.13 -2.62 3.76
N PHE A 240 -3.21 -2.19 5.03
CA PHE A 240 -3.91 -0.98 5.41
C PHE A 240 -2.89 0.09 5.82
N ILE A 241 -2.93 1.22 5.14
CA ILE A 241 -2.05 2.36 5.41
C ILE A 241 -2.83 3.66 5.49
N PHE A 242 -2.35 4.57 6.32
CA PHE A 242 -2.68 5.99 6.24
C PHE A 242 -1.50 6.72 5.61
N MET A 243 -1.74 7.50 4.55
CA MET A 243 -0.71 8.20 3.79
C MET A 243 -0.91 9.71 3.79
#